data_AF-A0A926YL79-F1
#
_entry.id   AF-A0A926YL79-F1
#
_cell.length_a   1.000
_cell.length_b   1.000
_cell.length_c   1.000
_cell.angle_alpha   90.00
_cell.angle_beta   90.00
_cell.angle_gamma   90.00
#
_symmetry.space_group_name_H-M   'P 1'
#
loop_
_entity.id
_entity.type
_entity.pdbx_description
1 polymer ?
#
loop_
_entity_poly.entity_id
_entity_poly.type
_entity_poly.pdbx_seq_one_letter_code
_entity_poly.pdbx_strand_id
1 'polypeptide(L)'
;MISVADLLTNNRVPGDYFAIDAYVKGDLELGLLENRRGDRLLALPETLIQAIYSGLQKETGQASRLVLFNCGRWWGKNFYTRFREELTDYYGTALADMPMLEFLNSLQSCWVAYGWGKIELDQSYQQRGFLILKTLGSPFARQAPQGELPVCFLEAGVLSSFFTQLTGRELHCIQTECESMGAQQNQFVLGLANRLQPAEVMVESRLEHDVIMQKLCTK
;
A
#
# COMPACT_ATOMS: atom_id res chain seq x y z
N MET A 1 -32.83 -33.02 13.58
CA MET A 1 -33.22 -32.75 12.18
C MET A 1 -32.60 -31.41 11.85
N ILE A 2 -31.48 -31.37 11.11
CA ILE A 2 -30.82 -30.09 10.76
C ILE A 2 -31.74 -29.40 9.75
N SER A 3 -32.13 -28.15 10.02
CA SER A 3 -32.97 -27.38 9.11
C SER A 3 -32.22 -27.14 7.80
N VAL A 4 -32.91 -27.20 6.67
CA VAL A 4 -32.34 -26.80 5.37
C VAL A 4 -31.83 -25.34 5.41
N ALA A 5 -32.43 -24.50 6.27
CA ALA A 5 -31.95 -23.13 6.51
C ALA A 5 -30.59 -23.07 7.23
N ASP A 6 -30.29 -24.04 8.10
CA ASP A 6 -29.01 -24.14 8.82
C ASP A 6 -27.89 -24.67 7.91
N LEU A 7 -28.24 -25.42 6.86
CA LEU A 7 -27.30 -25.87 5.82
C LEU A 7 -26.96 -24.76 4.81
N LEU A 8 -27.88 -23.82 4.57
CA LEU A 8 -27.68 -22.69 3.64
C LEU A 8 -26.91 -21.52 4.27
N THR A 9 -26.90 -21.42 5.60
CA THR A 9 -26.19 -20.36 6.36
C THR A 9 -24.70 -20.67 6.52
N ASN A 10 -24.32 -21.94 6.63
CA ASN A 10 -22.93 -22.36 6.92
C ASN A 10 -22.04 -22.64 5.70
N ASN A 11 -22.56 -22.55 4.48
CA ASN A 11 -21.84 -22.91 3.24
C ASN A 11 -21.69 -21.76 2.23
N ARG A 12 -21.94 -20.51 2.65
CA ARG A 12 -21.64 -19.36 1.79
C ARG A 12 -20.16 -19.07 1.87
N VAL A 13 -19.44 -19.30 0.77
CA VAL A 13 -18.11 -18.76 0.57
C VAL A 13 -18.23 -17.23 0.68
N PRO A 14 -17.59 -16.59 1.67
CA PRO A 14 -17.65 -15.15 1.81
C PRO A 14 -17.07 -14.50 0.54
N GLY A 15 -17.84 -13.59 -0.06
CA GLY A 15 -17.36 -12.80 -1.21
C GLY A 15 -16.32 -11.77 -0.78
N ASP A 16 -15.73 -11.08 -1.75
CA ASP A 16 -14.71 -10.04 -1.51
C ASP A 16 -15.17 -9.00 -0.47
N TYR A 17 -14.43 -8.90 0.63
CA TYR A 17 -14.72 -7.96 1.70
C TYR A 17 -14.69 -6.50 1.24
N PHE A 18 -13.76 -6.18 0.36
CA PHE A 18 -13.49 -4.82 -0.13
C PHE A 18 -14.21 -4.52 -1.46
N ALA A 19 -15.20 -5.34 -1.85
CA ALA A 19 -16.06 -5.05 -2.98
C ALA A 19 -16.68 -3.64 -2.82
N ILE A 20 -16.43 -2.74 -3.79
CA ILE A 20 -16.58 -1.29 -3.59
C ILE A 20 -18.02 -0.89 -3.23
N ASP A 21 -18.99 -1.60 -3.81
CA ASP A 21 -20.43 -1.44 -3.63
C ASP A 21 -20.91 -1.86 -2.23
N ALA A 22 -20.19 -2.78 -1.59
CA ALA A 22 -20.46 -3.21 -0.22
C ALA A 22 -19.58 -2.48 0.81
N TYR A 23 -18.37 -2.09 0.43
CA TYR A 23 -17.35 -1.54 1.32
C TYR A 23 -17.59 -0.07 1.62
N VAL A 24 -17.87 0.76 0.61
CA VAL A 24 -18.04 2.20 0.80
C VAL A 24 -19.52 2.55 0.83
N LYS A 25 -19.99 3.07 1.97
CA LYS A 25 -21.38 3.51 2.16
C LYS A 25 -21.41 5.00 2.41
N GLY A 26 -22.19 5.73 1.61
CA GLY A 26 -22.37 7.17 1.75
C GLY A 26 -23.78 7.51 2.18
N ASP A 27 -23.90 8.41 3.15
CA ASP A 27 -25.12 9.15 3.45
C ASP A 27 -24.89 10.61 3.10
N LEU A 28 -25.46 11.04 1.98
CA LEU A 28 -25.30 12.40 1.47
C LEU A 28 -26.04 13.44 2.32
N GLU A 29 -27.13 13.07 2.97
CA GLU A 29 -27.91 13.98 3.81
C GLU A 29 -27.16 14.31 5.10
N LEU A 30 -26.50 13.30 5.68
CA LEU A 30 -25.69 13.45 6.89
C LEU A 30 -24.22 13.84 6.61
N GLY A 31 -23.80 13.83 5.34
CA GLY A 31 -22.40 14.07 4.96
C GLY A 31 -21.44 13.00 5.51
N LEU A 32 -21.93 11.76 5.64
CA LEU A 32 -21.18 10.63 6.18
C LEU A 32 -20.70 9.72 5.05
N LEU A 33 -19.45 9.29 5.17
CA LEU A 33 -18.87 8.22 4.38
C LEU A 33 -18.32 7.21 5.37
N GLU A 34 -18.70 5.95 5.23
CA GLU A 34 -18.34 4.88 6.16
C GLU A 34 -17.88 3.64 5.40
N ASN A 35 -16.99 2.87 6.02
CA ASN A 35 -16.64 1.54 5.52
C ASN A 35 -17.73 0.52 5.90
N ARG A 36 -17.53 -0.74 5.49
CA ARG A 36 -18.46 -1.84 5.81
C ARG A 36 -18.69 -2.06 7.31
N ARG A 37 -17.68 -1.77 8.14
CA ARG A 37 -17.69 -1.93 9.61
C ARG A 37 -18.33 -0.73 10.33
N GLY A 38 -18.57 0.39 9.63
CA GLY A 38 -19.07 1.64 10.21
C GLY A 38 -17.98 2.63 10.61
N ASP A 39 -16.71 2.39 10.26
CA ASP A 39 -15.65 3.37 10.46
C ASP A 39 -15.76 4.50 9.44
N ARG A 40 -15.55 5.73 9.90
CA ARG A 40 -15.62 6.91 9.02
C ARG A 40 -14.48 6.94 8.01
N LEU A 41 -14.85 7.17 6.75
CA LEU A 41 -13.98 7.42 5.63
C LEU A 41 -13.97 8.92 5.30
N LEU A 42 -12.87 9.38 4.70
CA LEU A 42 -12.72 10.75 4.21
C LEU A 42 -12.35 10.70 2.74
N ALA A 43 -13.15 11.35 1.90
CA ALA A 43 -12.79 11.63 0.51
C ALA A 43 -11.91 12.89 0.49
N LEU A 44 -10.67 12.76 0.02
CA LEU A 44 -9.72 13.86 -0.04
C LEU A 44 -9.65 14.39 -1.48
N PRO A 45 -9.82 15.70 -1.71
CA PRO A 45 -9.66 16.27 -3.04
C PRO A 45 -8.19 16.22 -3.48
N GLU A 46 -7.96 16.07 -4.78
CA GLU A 46 -6.61 16.04 -5.35
C GLU A 46 -5.78 17.28 -4.98
N THR A 47 -6.44 18.44 -4.90
CA THR A 47 -5.83 19.72 -4.51
C THR A 47 -5.25 19.70 -3.10
N LEU A 48 -5.85 18.94 -2.16
CA LEU A 48 -5.30 18.79 -0.82
C LEU A 48 -3.99 17.99 -0.86
N ILE A 49 -3.93 16.93 -1.68
CA ILE A 49 -2.70 16.13 -1.85
C ILE A 49 -1.59 17.02 -2.43
N GLN A 50 -1.89 17.77 -3.50
CA GLN A 50 -0.95 18.74 -4.08
C GLN A 50 -0.46 19.78 -3.05
N ALA A 51 -1.37 20.30 -2.23
CA ALA A 51 -1.07 21.28 -1.20
C ALA A 51 -0.15 20.72 -0.11
N ILE A 52 -0.35 19.45 0.30
CA ILE A 52 0.52 18.78 1.26
C ILE A 52 1.95 18.67 0.71
N TYR A 53 2.11 18.21 -0.53
CA TYR A 53 3.42 18.10 -1.16
C TYR A 53 4.12 19.46 -1.30
N SER A 54 3.43 20.44 -1.89
CA SER A 54 4.00 21.78 -2.11
C SER A 54 4.30 22.52 -0.80
N GLY A 55 3.41 22.41 0.20
CA GLY A 55 3.61 22.96 1.53
C GLY A 55 4.82 22.35 2.23
N LEU A 56 4.91 21.01 2.28
CA LEU A 56 6.07 20.34 2.89
C LEU A 56 7.38 20.68 2.19
N GLN A 57 7.38 20.72 0.86
CA GLN A 57 8.57 21.09 0.10
C GLN A 57 9.00 22.53 0.39
N LYS A 58 8.04 23.46 0.53
CA LYS A 58 8.32 24.87 0.84
C LYS A 58 8.90 25.05 2.24
N GLU A 59 8.33 24.35 3.24
CA GLU A 59 8.72 24.53 4.64
C GLU A 59 9.97 23.73 5.03
N THR A 60 10.19 22.55 4.43
CA THR A 60 11.25 21.61 4.86
C THR A 60 12.30 21.31 3.79
N GLY A 61 12.10 21.80 2.55
CA GLY A 61 13.03 21.58 1.45
C GLY A 61 13.28 20.09 1.19
N GLN A 62 14.54 19.69 1.19
CA GLN A 62 14.93 18.29 0.94
C GLN A 62 14.44 17.31 2.03
N ALA A 63 14.15 17.79 3.25
CA ALA A 63 13.66 16.95 4.34
C ALA A 63 12.21 16.47 4.14
N SER A 64 11.49 17.02 3.16
CA SER A 64 10.12 16.64 2.82
C SER A 64 9.98 15.13 2.56
N ARG A 65 11.00 14.52 1.95
CA ARG A 65 11.08 13.08 1.66
C ARG A 65 11.01 12.24 2.94
N LEU A 66 11.84 12.59 3.93
CA LEU A 66 11.91 11.90 5.21
C LEU A 66 10.61 12.10 6.01
N VAL A 67 10.04 13.31 5.98
CA VAL A 67 8.77 13.61 6.64
C VAL A 67 7.64 12.77 6.05
N LEU A 68 7.49 12.75 4.73
CA LEU A 68 6.48 11.94 4.04
C LEU A 68 6.65 10.44 4.34
N PHE A 69 7.88 9.93 4.29
CA PHE A 69 8.16 8.53 4.61
C PHE A 69 7.75 8.18 6.05
N ASN A 70 8.06 9.04 7.02
CA ASN A 70 7.69 8.81 8.41
C ASN A 70 6.18 8.93 8.65
N CYS A 71 5.50 9.88 8.01
CA CYS A 71 4.04 9.96 8.01
C CYS A 71 3.42 8.66 7.47
N GLY A 72 3.99 8.15 6.37
CA GLY A 72 3.57 6.89 5.75
C GLY A 72 3.78 5.71 6.68
N ARG A 73 4.93 5.63 7.36
CA ARG A 73 5.21 4.58 8.36
C ARG A 73 4.21 4.62 9.51
N TRP A 74 3.93 5.80 10.05
CA TRP A 74 2.99 5.94 11.15
C TRP A 74 1.56 5.55 10.74
N TRP A 75 1.12 6.03 9.59
CA TRP A 75 -0.19 5.69 9.05
C TRP A 75 -0.30 4.20 8.69
N GLY A 76 0.73 3.62 8.09
CA GLY A 76 0.79 2.22 7.70
C GLY A 76 0.61 1.23 8.86
N LYS A 77 1.04 1.57 10.09
CA LYS A 77 0.77 0.76 11.29
C LYS A 77 -0.72 0.69 11.59
N ASN A 78 -1.39 1.84 11.57
CA ASN A 78 -2.83 1.93 11.82
C ASN A 78 -3.62 1.26 10.69
N PHE A 79 -3.18 1.46 9.45
CA PHE A 79 -3.77 0.83 8.28
C PHE A 79 -3.69 -0.71 8.34
N TYR A 80 -2.51 -1.28 8.66
CA TYR A 80 -2.37 -2.72 8.86
C TYR A 80 -3.28 -3.25 9.98
N THR A 81 -3.36 -2.52 11.10
CA THR A 81 -4.19 -2.93 12.24
C THR A 81 -5.66 -3.04 11.83
N ARG A 82 -6.18 -2.00 11.15
CA ARG A 82 -7.55 -1.99 10.61
C ARG A 82 -7.77 -3.10 9.59
N PHE A 83 -6.89 -3.21 8.60
CA PHE A 83 -6.95 -4.24 7.56
C PHE A 83 -7.02 -5.65 8.16
N ARG A 84 -6.17 -5.94 9.15
CA ARG A 84 -6.16 -7.21 9.85
C ARG A 84 -7.45 -7.47 10.62
N GLU A 85 -7.93 -6.49 11.38
CA GLU A 85 -9.18 -6.60 12.16
C GLU A 85 -10.38 -6.83 11.24
N GLU A 86 -10.53 -6.00 10.21
CA GLU A 86 -11.61 -6.07 9.23
C GLU A 86 -11.70 -7.45 8.57
N LEU A 87 -10.55 -7.99 8.16
CA LEU A 87 -10.49 -9.31 7.53
C LEU A 87 -10.68 -10.46 8.52
N THR A 88 -10.12 -10.35 9.73
CA THR A 88 -10.27 -11.38 10.75
C THR A 88 -11.72 -11.49 11.21
N ASP A 89 -12.38 -10.34 11.42
CA ASP A 89 -13.80 -10.27 11.81
C ASP A 89 -14.71 -10.84 10.71
N TYR A 90 -14.37 -10.61 9.43
CA TYR A 90 -15.21 -11.03 8.31
C TYR A 90 -15.03 -12.50 7.90
N TYR A 91 -13.79 -12.96 7.79
CA TYR A 91 -13.47 -14.33 7.37
C TYR A 91 -13.39 -15.32 8.54
N GLY A 92 -13.43 -14.84 9.79
CA GLY A 92 -13.34 -15.66 11.00
C GLY A 92 -11.99 -16.36 11.17
N THR A 93 -10.98 -15.94 10.42
CA THR A 93 -9.63 -16.54 10.39
C THR A 93 -8.59 -15.45 10.60
N ALA A 94 -7.57 -15.72 11.40
CA ALA A 94 -6.49 -14.77 11.59
C ALA A 94 -5.77 -14.50 10.26
N LEU A 95 -5.38 -13.25 10.02
CA LEU A 95 -4.70 -12.87 8.78
C LEU A 95 -3.43 -13.69 8.48
N ALA A 96 -2.72 -14.16 9.52
CA ALA A 96 -1.54 -15.01 9.39
C ALA A 96 -1.85 -16.43 8.87
N ASP A 97 -3.08 -16.90 9.08
CA ASP A 97 -3.55 -18.22 8.67
C ASP A 97 -4.33 -18.16 7.33
N MET A 98 -4.54 -16.96 6.79
CA MET A 98 -5.25 -16.75 5.52
C MET A 98 -4.42 -17.30 4.34
N PRO A 99 -5.04 -18.00 3.38
CA PRO A 99 -4.37 -18.39 2.15
C PRO A 99 -3.77 -17.18 1.42
N MET A 100 -2.54 -17.31 0.93
CA MET A 100 -1.83 -16.20 0.26
C MET A 100 -2.63 -15.57 -0.89
N LEU A 101 -3.36 -16.39 -1.67
CA LEU A 101 -4.20 -15.89 -2.75
C LEU A 101 -5.34 -14.99 -2.25
N GLU A 102 -5.99 -15.37 -1.14
CA GLU A 102 -7.07 -14.58 -0.53
C GLU A 102 -6.52 -13.30 0.09
N PHE A 103 -5.35 -13.36 0.72
CA PHE A 103 -4.65 -12.18 1.22
C PHE A 103 -4.33 -11.20 0.08
N LEU A 104 -3.76 -11.68 -1.02
CA LEU A 104 -3.39 -10.85 -2.17
C LEU A 104 -4.63 -10.22 -2.81
N ASN A 105 -5.70 -11.00 -3.01
CA ASN A 105 -6.96 -10.46 -3.52
C ASN A 105 -7.54 -9.39 -2.59
N SER A 106 -7.54 -9.65 -1.28
CA SER A 106 -8.04 -8.68 -0.28
C SER A 106 -7.20 -7.40 -0.28
N LEU A 107 -5.88 -7.50 -0.39
CA LEU A 107 -4.98 -6.34 -0.48
C LEU A 107 -5.24 -5.54 -1.77
N GLN A 108 -5.40 -6.22 -2.90
CA GLN A 108 -5.70 -5.59 -4.19
C GLN A 108 -7.03 -4.85 -4.16
N SER A 109 -8.10 -5.52 -3.72
CA SER A 109 -9.42 -4.93 -3.62
C SER A 109 -9.47 -3.79 -2.60
N CYS A 110 -8.75 -3.91 -1.47
CA CYS A 110 -8.58 -2.82 -0.51
C CYS A 110 -7.96 -1.59 -1.18
N TRP A 111 -6.88 -1.77 -1.95
CA TRP A 111 -6.19 -0.66 -2.62
C TRP A 111 -7.12 0.10 -3.58
N VAL A 112 -7.94 -0.65 -4.33
CA VAL A 112 -8.95 -0.10 -5.24
C VAL A 112 -10.07 0.60 -4.47
N ALA A 113 -10.57 0.01 -3.39
CA ALA A 113 -11.66 0.55 -2.59
C ALA A 113 -11.33 1.90 -1.94
N TYR A 114 -10.07 2.09 -1.55
CA TYR A 114 -9.57 3.39 -1.06
C TYR A 114 -9.20 4.39 -2.17
N GLY A 115 -9.30 4.00 -3.45
CA GLY A 115 -9.00 4.87 -4.58
C GLY A 115 -7.50 5.12 -4.77
N TRP A 116 -6.62 4.23 -4.30
CA TRP A 116 -5.16 4.36 -4.45
C TRP A 116 -4.62 3.74 -5.74
N GLY A 117 -5.51 3.33 -6.64
CA GLY A 117 -5.18 2.68 -7.91
C GLY A 117 -5.13 1.16 -7.75
N LYS A 118 -4.14 0.53 -8.36
CA LYS A 118 -3.91 -0.93 -8.29
C LYS A 118 -2.58 -1.21 -7.60
N ILE A 119 -2.49 -2.35 -6.93
CA ILE A 119 -1.27 -2.88 -6.34
C ILE A 119 -1.04 -4.32 -6.78
N GLU A 120 0.21 -4.72 -6.97
CA GLU A 120 0.60 -6.10 -7.24
C GLU A 120 1.85 -6.45 -6.43
N LEU A 121 1.89 -7.67 -5.90
CA LEU A 121 3.07 -8.21 -5.22
C LEU A 121 3.78 -9.22 -6.13
N ASP A 122 4.99 -8.88 -6.51
CA ASP A 122 5.90 -9.74 -7.29
C ASP A 122 6.94 -10.38 -6.34
N GLN A 123 6.86 -11.71 -6.27
CA GLN A 123 7.68 -12.56 -5.38
C GLN A 123 8.90 -13.15 -6.09
N SER A 124 9.20 -12.72 -7.32
CA SER A 124 10.31 -13.28 -8.13
C SER A 124 11.68 -13.21 -7.43
N TYR A 125 11.85 -12.24 -6.52
CA TYR A 125 13.09 -12.02 -5.77
C TYR A 125 13.01 -12.48 -4.30
N GLN A 126 11.94 -13.18 -3.89
CA GLN A 126 11.73 -13.57 -2.49
C GLN A 126 12.86 -14.44 -1.95
N GLN A 127 13.37 -15.38 -2.75
CA GLN A 127 14.51 -16.24 -2.40
C GLN A 127 15.81 -15.45 -2.22
N ARG A 128 15.88 -14.25 -2.82
CA ARG A 128 16.99 -13.30 -2.66
C ARG A 128 16.71 -12.31 -1.53
N GLY A 129 15.61 -12.43 -0.80
CA GLY A 129 15.26 -11.59 0.34
C GLY A 129 14.64 -10.24 -0.03
N PHE A 130 14.09 -10.10 -1.23
CA PHE A 130 13.40 -8.89 -1.70
C PHE A 130 11.99 -9.21 -2.18
N LEU A 131 11.07 -8.28 -2.00
CA LEU A 131 9.74 -8.31 -2.60
C LEU A 131 9.56 -7.05 -3.44
N ILE A 132 8.94 -7.18 -4.61
CA ILE A 132 8.66 -6.05 -5.48
C ILE A 132 7.17 -5.75 -5.42
N LEU A 133 6.84 -4.50 -5.13
CA LEU A 133 5.46 -4.03 -5.11
C LEU A 133 5.30 -3.08 -6.28
N LYS A 134 4.29 -3.33 -7.12
CA LYS A 134 3.98 -2.50 -8.29
C LYS A 134 2.69 -1.77 -8.02
N THR A 135 2.64 -0.46 -8.23
CA THR A 135 1.39 0.30 -8.16
C THR A 135 1.11 1.06 -9.44
N LEU A 136 -0.15 1.13 -9.82
CA LEU A 136 -0.61 1.81 -11.04
C LEU A 136 -1.73 2.78 -10.72
N GLY A 137 -1.65 3.99 -11.26
CA GLY A 137 -2.65 5.03 -11.06
C GLY A 137 -2.60 5.63 -9.66
N SER A 138 -1.40 5.74 -9.06
CA SER A 138 -1.25 6.31 -7.72
C SER A 138 -1.67 7.79 -7.73
N PRO A 139 -2.64 8.20 -6.88
CA PRO A 139 -2.96 9.61 -6.72
C PRO A 139 -1.78 10.39 -6.14
N PHE A 140 -0.90 9.75 -5.36
CA PHE A 140 0.27 10.41 -4.79
C PHE A 140 1.31 10.72 -5.86
N ALA A 141 1.57 9.78 -6.78
CA ALA A 141 2.47 10.02 -7.91
C ALA A 141 1.92 11.09 -8.86
N ARG A 142 0.62 11.03 -9.18
CA ARG A 142 -0.04 11.96 -10.11
C ARG A 142 -0.05 13.40 -9.62
N GLN A 143 -0.25 13.58 -8.31
CA GLN A 143 -0.42 14.90 -7.70
C GLN A 143 0.87 15.46 -7.10
N ALA A 144 1.94 14.67 -7.04
CA ALA A 144 3.24 15.13 -6.58
C ALA A 144 3.91 16.05 -7.61
N PRO A 145 4.81 16.94 -7.16
CA PRO A 145 5.65 17.73 -8.04
C PRO A 145 6.44 16.83 -9.00
N GLN A 146 6.41 17.18 -10.29
CA GLN A 146 7.18 16.46 -11.29
C GLN A 146 8.68 16.69 -11.06
N GLY A 147 9.47 15.66 -11.28
CA GLY A 147 10.91 15.69 -11.02
C GLY A 147 11.62 14.47 -11.59
N GLU A 148 12.94 14.43 -11.41
CA GLU A 148 13.80 13.39 -11.97
C GLU A 148 14.05 12.23 -10.98
N LEU A 149 13.42 12.27 -9.81
CA LEU A 149 13.55 11.28 -8.75
C LEU A 149 12.16 10.83 -8.28
N PRO A 150 12.04 9.59 -7.77
CA PRO A 150 10.78 9.10 -7.24
C PRO A 150 10.26 9.96 -6.08
N VAL A 151 8.93 10.09 -5.98
CA VAL A 151 8.26 11.04 -5.05
C VAL A 151 7.24 10.38 -4.12
N CYS A 152 6.94 9.09 -4.29
CA CYS A 152 5.95 8.37 -3.49
C CYS A 152 6.52 7.90 -2.15
N PHE A 153 7.20 8.79 -1.42
CA PHE A 153 7.78 8.48 -0.10
C PHE A 153 6.72 8.11 0.93
N LEU A 154 5.52 8.72 0.86
CA LEU A 154 4.40 8.36 1.71
C LEU A 154 3.99 6.90 1.50
N GLU A 155 3.80 6.48 0.24
CA GLU A 155 3.46 5.09 -0.10
C GLU A 155 4.57 4.13 0.32
N ALA A 156 5.83 4.47 0.04
CA ALA A 156 6.97 3.66 0.50
C ALA A 156 6.97 3.49 2.03
N GLY A 157 6.62 4.53 2.78
CA GLY A 157 6.47 4.47 4.23
C GLY A 157 5.33 3.55 4.67
N VAL A 158 4.16 3.65 4.02
CA VAL A 158 3.00 2.78 4.28
C VAL A 158 3.36 1.33 4.03
N LEU A 159 3.95 1.02 2.87
CA LEU A 159 4.34 -0.32 2.47
C LEU A 159 5.42 -0.89 3.41
N SER A 160 6.46 -0.10 3.74
CA SER A 160 7.46 -0.50 4.74
C SER A 160 6.83 -0.92 6.06
N SER A 161 5.92 -0.10 6.60
CA SER A 161 5.30 -0.42 7.89
C SER A 161 4.31 -1.58 7.79
N PHE A 162 3.48 -1.62 6.75
CA PHE A 162 2.47 -2.66 6.57
C PHE A 162 3.12 -4.04 6.53
N PHE A 163 4.16 -4.21 5.70
CA PHE A 163 4.84 -5.50 5.57
C PHE A 163 5.77 -5.80 6.76
N THR A 164 6.26 -4.78 7.47
CA THR A 164 6.95 -4.99 8.75
C THR A 164 6.03 -5.67 9.76
N GLN A 165 4.79 -5.19 9.88
CA GLN A 165 3.79 -5.78 10.77
C GLN A 165 3.39 -7.18 10.30
N LEU A 166 3.16 -7.36 8.98
CA LEU A 166 2.77 -8.64 8.40
C LEU A 166 3.82 -9.74 8.63
N THR A 167 5.10 -9.40 8.48
CA THR A 167 6.20 -10.38 8.55
C THR A 167 6.83 -10.51 9.94
N GLY A 168 6.52 -9.59 10.85
CA GLY A 168 7.19 -9.50 12.16
C GLY A 168 8.69 -9.15 12.06
N ARG A 169 9.15 -8.65 10.91
CA ARG A 169 10.56 -8.25 10.67
C ARG A 169 10.61 -6.79 10.26
N GLU A 170 11.61 -6.06 10.74
CA GLU A 170 11.80 -4.66 10.35
C GLU A 170 12.22 -4.58 8.87
N LEU A 171 11.29 -4.16 8.02
CA LEU A 171 11.49 -4.01 6.57
C LEU A 171 11.52 -2.54 6.18
N HIS A 172 12.41 -2.23 5.25
CA HIS A 172 12.48 -0.93 4.59
C HIS A 172 11.93 -1.05 3.16
N CYS A 173 11.50 0.07 2.60
CA CYS A 173 10.89 0.13 1.27
C CYS A 173 11.44 1.35 0.54
N ILE A 174 11.93 1.14 -0.68
CA ILE A 174 12.43 2.22 -1.55
C ILE A 174 11.69 2.16 -2.88
N GLN A 175 11.34 3.31 -3.42
CA GLN A 175 10.79 3.42 -4.76
C GLN A 175 11.92 3.53 -5.78
N THR A 176 11.88 2.72 -6.82
CA THR A 176 12.88 2.69 -7.89
C THR A 176 12.33 3.19 -9.22
N GLU A 177 11.02 3.05 -9.46
CA GLU A 177 10.31 3.59 -10.62
C GLU A 177 9.12 4.41 -10.16
N CYS A 178 8.81 5.48 -10.88
CA CYS A 178 7.69 6.35 -10.53
C CYS A 178 6.91 6.89 -11.73
N GLU A 179 5.58 6.85 -11.63
CA GLU A 179 4.68 7.45 -12.63
C GLU A 179 4.92 8.97 -12.77
N SER A 180 5.36 9.67 -11.71
CA SER A 180 5.71 11.09 -11.76
C SER A 180 6.99 11.38 -12.56
N MET A 181 7.72 10.35 -12.96
CA MET A 181 8.90 10.44 -13.83
C MET A 181 8.57 9.99 -15.26
N GLY A 182 7.30 9.66 -15.55
CA GLY A 182 6.86 9.14 -16.83
C GLY A 182 6.93 7.60 -16.96
N ALA A 183 7.26 6.88 -15.89
CA ALA A 183 7.22 5.41 -15.91
C ALA A 183 5.77 4.91 -16.05
N GLN A 184 5.60 3.71 -16.60
CA GLN A 184 4.26 3.11 -16.79
C GLN A 184 3.56 2.74 -15.48
N GLN A 185 4.33 2.51 -14.42
CA GLN A 185 3.85 2.14 -13.09
C GLN A 185 4.93 2.49 -12.07
N ASN A 186 4.56 2.61 -10.79
CA ASN A 186 5.53 2.70 -9.72
C ASN A 186 6.05 1.30 -9.38
N GLN A 187 7.33 1.22 -9.02
CA GLN A 187 7.92 0.00 -8.48
C GLN A 187 8.64 0.31 -7.18
N PHE A 188 8.36 -0.51 -6.17
CA PHE A 188 8.93 -0.42 -4.85
C PHE A 188 9.67 -1.73 -4.53
N VAL A 189 10.86 -1.60 -3.96
CA VAL A 189 11.66 -2.73 -3.47
C VAL A 189 11.56 -2.75 -1.95
N LEU A 190 11.07 -3.86 -1.43
CA LEU A 190 10.96 -4.14 0.00
C LEU A 190 12.03 -5.15 0.42
N GLY A 191 12.68 -4.91 1.56
CA GLY A 191 13.75 -5.77 2.06
C GLY A 191 14.31 -5.28 3.40
N LEU A 192 15.36 -5.95 3.89
CA LEU A 192 16.05 -5.50 5.11
C LEU A 192 16.79 -4.18 4.84
N ALA A 193 16.70 -3.24 5.79
CA ALA A 193 17.26 -1.89 5.64
C ALA A 193 18.73 -1.88 5.22
N ASN A 194 19.57 -2.72 5.84
CA ASN A 194 20.99 -2.83 5.53
C ASN A 194 21.27 -3.35 4.09
N ARG A 195 20.35 -4.13 3.52
CA ARG A 195 20.46 -4.63 2.14
C ARG A 195 19.92 -3.64 1.12
N LEU A 196 18.99 -2.77 1.52
CA LEU A 196 18.41 -1.75 0.66
C LEU A 196 19.20 -0.45 0.61
N GLN A 197 20.02 -0.16 1.63
CA GLN A 197 20.84 1.07 1.68
C GLN A 197 21.64 1.37 0.39
N PRO A 198 22.26 0.40 -0.31
CA PRO A 198 22.95 0.68 -1.57
C PRO A 198 22.01 1.17 -2.68
N ALA A 199 20.75 0.75 -2.68
CA ALA A 199 19.80 1.12 -3.72
C ALA A 199 19.31 2.57 -3.58
N GLU A 200 19.35 3.18 -2.39
CA GLU A 200 19.08 4.63 -2.25
C GLU A 200 20.04 5.46 -3.11
N VAL A 201 21.34 5.17 -3.04
CA VAL A 201 22.37 5.83 -3.87
C VAL A 201 22.17 5.53 -5.35
N MET A 202 21.70 4.33 -5.68
CA MET A 202 21.46 3.95 -7.08
C MET A 202 20.25 4.69 -7.68
N VAL A 203 19.20 4.89 -6.88
CA VAL A 203 18.03 5.72 -7.26
C VAL A 203 18.45 7.17 -7.45
N GLU A 204 19.27 7.73 -6.54
CA GLU A 204 19.81 9.08 -6.70
C GLU A 204 20.68 9.23 -7.96
N SER A 205 21.37 8.15 -8.33
CA SER A 205 22.16 8.05 -9.57
C SER A 205 21.33 7.72 -10.82
N ARG A 206 19.99 7.59 -10.69
CA ARG A 206 19.04 7.31 -11.77
C ARG A 206 19.33 6.02 -12.53
N LEU A 207 19.74 4.98 -11.80
CA LEU A 207 19.81 3.65 -12.37
C LEU A 207 18.39 3.08 -12.53
N GLU A 208 18.15 2.44 -13.67
CA GLU A 208 16.90 1.71 -13.96
C GLU A 208 16.65 0.58 -12.94
N HIS A 209 15.38 0.28 -12.67
CA HIS A 209 14.99 -0.76 -11.70
C HIS A 209 15.72 -2.10 -11.89
N ASP A 210 15.76 -2.61 -13.11
CA ASP A 210 16.37 -3.92 -13.40
C ASP A 210 17.87 -3.93 -13.06
N VAL A 211 18.56 -2.81 -13.28
CA VAL A 211 19.99 -2.67 -12.95
C VAL A 211 20.17 -2.59 -11.44
N ILE A 212 19.28 -1.89 -10.72
CA ILE A 212 19.26 -1.87 -9.25
C ILE A 212 19.07 -3.28 -8.72
N MET A 213 18.08 -4.02 -9.22
CA MET A 213 17.78 -5.38 -8.74
C MET A 213 18.91 -6.38 -9.02
N GLN A 214 19.55 -6.30 -10.19
CA GLN A 214 20.74 -7.10 -10.49
C GLN A 214 21.86 -6.84 -9.47
N LYS A 215 22.16 -5.56 -9.19
CA LYS A 215 23.20 -5.19 -8.22
C LYS A 215 22.87 -5.60 -6.79
N LEU A 216 21.60 -5.49 -6.38
CA LEU A 216 21.12 -5.93 -5.06
C LEU A 216 21.22 -7.46 -4.89
N CYS A 217 20.94 -8.23 -5.95
CA CYS A 217 20.92 -9.70 -5.89
C CYS A 217 22.30 -10.35 -6.03
N THR A 218 23.33 -9.58 -6.42
CA THR A 218 24.71 -10.08 -6.56
C THR A 218 25.46 -10.13 -5.22
N LYS A 219 24.90 -9.54 -4.15
CA LYS A 219 25.42 -9.57 -2.79
C LYS A 219 24.62 -10.51 -1.89
#